data_AF-A0A2U2C0N9-F1
#
_entry.id   AF-A0A2U2C0N9-F1
#
_cell.length_a   1.000
_cell.length_b   1.000
_cell.length_c   1.000
_cell.angle_alpha   90.00
_cell.angle_beta   90.00
_cell.angle_gamma   90.00
#
_symmetry.space_group_name_H-M   'P 1'
#
loop_
_entity.id
_entity.type
_entity.pdbx_description
1 polymer ?
#
loop_
_entity_poly.entity_id
_entity_poly.type
_entity_poly.pdbx_seq_one_letter_code
_entity_poly.pdbx_strand_id
1 'polypeptide(L)' 'MEELILSKQDLVKLFKEETLKDTGKSWLYNDKRVDIIALHKIEPKFLQDLTKAEFFKIVPKKDTK' A
#
# COMPACT_ATOMS: atom_id res chain seq x y z
N MET A 1 4.32 -3.24 -14.74
CA MET A 1 3.16 -3.28 -13.84
C MET A 1 2.72 -1.85 -13.65
N GLU A 2 1.44 -1.59 -13.75
CA GLU A 2 0.89 -0.26 -13.48
C GLU A 2 0.72 -0.07 -11.98
N GLU A 3 0.76 1.18 -11.54
CA GLU A 3 0.62 1.53 -10.12
C GLU A 3 -0.82 1.21 -9.66
N LEU A 4 -0.97 0.57 -8.50
CA LEU A 4 -2.27 0.11 -8.02
C LEU A 4 -2.68 0.90 -6.77
N ILE A 5 -3.83 1.56 -6.78
CA ILE A 5 -4.39 2.21 -5.59
C ILE A 5 -5.45 1.28 -5.00
N LEU A 6 -5.33 1.00 -3.71
CA LEU A 6 -6.19 0.07 -2.98
C LEU A 6 -6.50 0.61 -1.59
N SER A 7 -7.63 0.17 -1.03
CA SER A 7 -8.05 0.59 0.31
C SER A 7 -7.29 -0.18 1.39
N LYS A 8 -7.37 0.26 2.65
CA LYS A 8 -6.84 -0.51 3.79
C LYS A 8 -7.30 -1.97 3.79
N GLN A 9 -8.59 -2.20 3.52
CA GLN A 9 -9.17 -3.54 3.50
C GLN A 9 -8.57 -4.41 2.38
N ASP A 10 -8.37 -3.86 1.20
CA ASP A 10 -7.73 -4.56 0.08
C ASP A 10 -6.26 -4.83 0.36
N LEU A 11 -5.54 -3.87 0.95
CA LEU A 11 -4.16 -4.07 1.37
C LEU A 11 -4.05 -5.24 2.36
N VAL A 12 -4.94 -5.28 3.36
CA VAL A 12 -4.99 -6.38 4.35
C VAL A 12 -5.34 -7.72 3.69
N LYS A 13 -6.22 -7.73 2.67
CA LYS A 13 -6.47 -8.94 1.88
C LYS A 13 -5.21 -9.41 1.15
N LEU A 14 -4.47 -8.51 0.50
CA LEU A 14 -3.23 -8.85 -0.19
C LEU A 14 -2.16 -9.44 0.75
N PHE A 15 -2.07 -8.92 1.98
CA PHE A 15 -1.24 -9.52 3.01
C PHE A 15 -1.74 -10.90 3.45
N LYS A 16 -3.06 -11.05 3.62
CA LYS A 16 -3.68 -12.32 4.03
C LYS A 16 -3.58 -13.41 2.96
N GLU A 17 -3.60 -13.03 1.70
CA GLU A 17 -3.41 -13.93 0.54
C GLU A 17 -1.93 -14.21 0.24
N GLU A 18 -1.00 -13.67 1.05
CA GLU A 18 0.45 -13.77 0.85
C GLU A 18 0.95 -13.23 -0.50
N THR A 19 0.09 -12.52 -1.24
CA THR A 19 0.43 -11.87 -2.51
C THR A 19 1.40 -10.71 -2.29
N LEU A 20 1.29 -10.04 -1.14
CA LEU A 20 2.17 -8.97 -0.69
C LEU A 20 2.95 -9.43 0.55
N LYS A 21 4.28 -9.54 0.41
CA LYS A 21 5.19 -9.99 1.46
C LYS A 21 6.09 -8.84 1.92
N ASP A 22 6.23 -8.71 3.24
CA ASP A 22 7.29 -7.88 3.81
C ASP A 22 8.62 -8.63 3.74
N THR A 23 9.67 -7.96 3.27
CA THR A 23 11.04 -8.49 3.34
C THR A 23 11.94 -7.70 4.29
N GLY A 24 11.35 -6.88 5.16
CA GLY A 24 12.04 -6.05 6.15
C GLY A 24 12.73 -4.81 5.57
N LYS A 25 12.96 -4.76 4.24
CA LYS A 25 13.52 -3.59 3.54
C LYS A 25 12.62 -3.05 2.43
N SER A 26 11.80 -3.92 1.86
CA SER A 26 10.93 -3.63 0.73
C SER A 26 9.69 -4.53 0.79
N TRP A 27 8.63 -4.10 0.14
CA TRP A 27 7.47 -4.95 -0.08
C TRP A 27 7.65 -5.74 -1.37
N LEU A 28 7.18 -6.97 -1.38
CA LEU A 28 7.27 -7.90 -2.50
C LEU A 28 5.86 -8.28 -2.92
N TYR A 29 5.43 -7.81 -4.08
CA TYR A 29 4.15 -8.15 -4.68
C TYR A 29 4.37 -9.04 -5.90
N ASN A 30 3.93 -10.30 -5.85
CA ASN A 30 4.16 -11.28 -6.94
C ASN A 30 5.65 -11.34 -7.39
N ASP A 31 6.58 -11.55 -6.45
CA ASP A 31 8.03 -11.58 -6.69
C ASP A 31 8.65 -10.28 -7.24
N LYS A 32 7.89 -9.18 -7.28
CA LYS A 32 8.39 -7.85 -7.67
C LYS A 32 8.45 -6.93 -6.48
N ARG A 33 9.55 -6.17 -6.37
CA ARG A 33 9.66 -5.12 -5.35
C ARG A 33 8.65 -4.02 -5.64
N VAL A 34 7.92 -3.63 -4.62
CA VAL A 34 6.96 -2.53 -4.64
C VAL A 34 7.17 -1.62 -3.45
N ASP A 35 6.80 -0.36 -3.61
CA ASP A 35 6.74 0.65 -2.58
C ASP A 35 5.27 0.93 -2.27
N ILE A 36 4.92 0.99 -0.98
CA ILE A 36 3.56 1.27 -0.54
C ILE A 36 3.52 2.68 0.02
N ILE A 37 2.71 3.53 -0.58
CA ILE A 37 2.54 4.94 -0.22
C ILE A 37 1.14 5.10 0.38
N ALA A 38 1.04 5.48 1.65
CA ALA A 38 -0.25 5.77 2.27
C ALA A 38 -0.81 7.10 1.73
N LEU A 39 -2.00 7.06 1.14
CA LEU A 39 -2.74 8.23 0.67
C LEU A 39 -3.78 8.61 1.72
N HIS A 40 -3.51 9.66 2.47
CA HIS A 40 -4.46 10.22 3.44
C HIS A 40 -5.11 11.48 2.86
N LYS A 41 -6.41 11.41 2.54
CA LYS A 41 -7.22 12.62 2.34
C LYS A 41 -7.58 13.14 3.72
N ILE A 42 -6.89 14.19 4.16
CA ILE A 42 -7.32 14.96 5.33
C ILE A 42 -8.46 15.86 4.86
N GLU A 43 -9.72 15.45 5.08
CA GLU A 43 -10.81 16.42 5.15
C GLU A 43 -10.83 17.02 6.57
N PRO A 44 -10.59 18.34 6.74
CA PRO A 44 -10.39 18.95 8.05
C PRO A 44 -11.68 19.10 8.91
N LYS A 45 -12.71 18.28 8.69
CA LYS A 45 -13.99 18.40 9.42
C LYS A 45 -14.26 17.35 10.50
N PHE A 46 -13.46 16.29 10.59
CA PHE A 46 -13.62 15.29 11.65
C PHE A 46 -12.24 14.87 12.19
N LEU A 47 -11.68 15.72 13.06
CA LEU A 47 -10.40 15.51 13.74
C LEU A 47 -10.41 14.35 14.78
N GLN A 48 -11.45 13.50 14.78
CA GLN A 48 -11.70 12.51 15.82
C GLN A 48 -11.42 11.05 15.40
N ASP A 49 -11.24 10.78 14.09
CA ASP A 49 -10.96 9.45 13.54
C ASP A 49 -9.53 9.39 12.93
N LEU A 50 -8.51 9.68 13.73
CA LEU A 50 -7.08 9.67 13.33
C LEU A 50 -6.51 8.28 12.96
N THR A 51 -7.34 7.29 12.60
CA THR A 51 -6.93 5.91 12.26
C THR A 51 -7.30 5.45 10.84
N LYS A 52 -7.93 6.30 10.02
CA LYS A 52 -8.36 5.96 8.66
C LYS A 52 -7.44 6.54 7.58
N ALA A 53 -6.26 5.91 7.41
CA ALA A 53 -5.66 5.91 6.07
C ALA A 53 -6.58 5.05 5.18
N GLU A 54 -7.48 5.67 4.41
CA GLU A 54 -8.45 4.94 3.60
C GLU A 54 -7.82 4.30 2.37
N PHE A 55 -6.75 4.89 1.82
CA PHE A 55 -6.13 4.43 0.58
C PHE A 55 -4.62 4.27 0.69
N PHE A 56 -4.08 3.29 -0.02
CA PHE A 56 -2.68 2.94 -0.16
C PHE A 56 -2.38 2.79 -1.65
N LYS A 57 -1.26 3.34 -2.10
CA LYS A 57 -0.78 3.21 -3.47
C LYS A 57 0.41 2.26 -3.48
N ILE A 58 0.28 1.15 -4.20
CA ILE A 58 1.38 0.24 -4.52
C ILE A 58 2.03 0.73 -5.82
N VAL A 59 3.30 1.10 -5.73
CA VAL A 59 4.12 1.51 -6.87
C VAL A 59 5.19 0.45 -7.10
N PRO A 60 5.29 -0.15 -8.30
CA PRO A 60 6.38 -1.07 -8.59
C PRO A 60 7.71 -0.32 -8.56
N LYS A 61 8.64 -0.81 -7.74
CA LYS A 61 10.00 -0.28 -7.70
C LYS A 61 10.66 -0.72 -9.00
N LYS A 62 10.85 0.20 -9.94
CA LYS A 62 11.72 -0.06 -11.10
C LYS A 62 13.15 -0.16 -10.56
N ASP A 63 13.60 -1.39 -10.37
CA ASP A 63 15.03 -1.69 -10.30
C ASP A 63 15.59 -1.37 -11.70
N THR A 64 15.91 -0.07 -11.93
CA THR A 64 16.73 0.33 -13.06
C THR A 64 18.11 -0.24 -12.77
N LYS A 65 18.40 -1.34 -13.46
CA LYS A 65 19.72 -1.93 -13.58
C LYS A 65 20.55 -1.14 -14.58
#